data_AF-A0A512DGB4-F1
#
_entry.id   AF-A0A512DGB4-F1
#
_cell.length_a   1.000
_cell.length_b   1.000
_cell.length_c   1.000
_cell.angle_alpha   90.00
_cell.angle_beta   90.00
_cell.angle_gamma   90.00
#
_symmetry.space_group_name_H-M   'P 1'
#
loop_
_entity.id
_entity.type
_entity.pdbx_description
1 polymer ?
#
loop_
_entity_poly.entity_id
_entity_poly.type
_entity_poly.pdbx_seq_one_letter_code
_entity_poly.pdbx_strand_id
1 'polypeptide(L)'
;MDPSTEPPALAPRPLHLADLSALIGIVGTLEGRLMAGHLDVTLAGDLRDRLTRDGLLEADAGTMELREALASLAQRLHHAWGAYDEPPGPETVEPSEHDVDLPPKPSN
;
A
#
# COMPACT_ATOMS: atom_id res chain seq x y z
N MET A 1 17.98 -22.94 4.94
CA MET A 1 18.01 -21.47 4.94
C MET A 1 16.81 -21.07 4.12
N ASP A 2 15.77 -20.56 4.78
CA ASP A 2 14.50 -20.21 4.14
C ASP A 2 14.74 -18.98 3.25
N PRO A 3 14.42 -19.01 1.94
CA PRO A 3 14.55 -17.84 1.07
C PRO A 3 13.72 -16.63 1.56
N SER A 4 12.81 -16.83 2.51
CA SER A 4 11.96 -15.80 3.12
C SER A 4 12.68 -14.91 4.14
N THR A 5 14.00 -15.06 4.36
CA THR A 5 14.74 -14.30 5.39
C THR A 5 15.76 -13.31 4.83
N GLU A 6 15.98 -13.25 3.52
CA GLU A 6 16.94 -12.30 2.95
C GLU A 6 16.29 -10.91 2.84
N PRO A 7 16.91 -9.85 3.41
CA PRO A 7 16.34 -8.53 3.33
C PRO A 7 16.24 -8.08 1.87
N PRO A 8 15.17 -7.37 1.49
CA PRO A 8 14.97 -6.94 0.11
C PRO A 8 16.17 -6.14 -0.38
N ALA A 9 16.67 -6.48 -1.58
CA ALA A 9 17.81 -5.80 -2.16
C ALA A 9 17.50 -4.31 -2.41
N LEU A 10 18.38 -3.42 -1.95
CA LEU A 10 18.28 -1.99 -2.23
C LEU A 10 18.68 -1.70 -3.68
N ALA A 11 18.03 -0.69 -4.27
CA ALA A 11 18.45 -0.19 -5.57
C ALA A 11 19.91 0.30 -5.50
N PRO A 12 20.77 -0.03 -6.48
CA PRO A 12 22.19 0.28 -6.42
C PRO A 12 22.50 1.77 -6.66
N ARG A 13 21.51 2.57 -7.09
CA ARG A 13 21.68 4.00 -7.40
C ARG A 13 20.56 4.80 -6.73
N PRO A 14 20.90 5.96 -6.16
CA PRO A 14 19.89 6.87 -5.60
C PRO A 14 19.06 7.51 -6.71
N LEU A 15 17.85 7.92 -6.36
CA LEU A 15 16.97 8.75 -7.20
C LEU A 15 17.13 10.23 -6.84
N HIS A 16 16.84 11.13 -7.78
CA HIS A 16 16.77 12.55 -7.46
C HIS A 16 15.49 12.88 -6.68
N LEU A 17 15.55 13.91 -5.82
CA LEU A 17 14.39 14.36 -5.05
C LEU A 17 13.21 14.77 -5.94
N ALA A 18 13.48 15.34 -7.12
CA ALA A 18 12.44 15.69 -8.09
C ALA A 18 11.70 14.44 -8.61
N ASP A 19 12.43 13.35 -8.87
CA ASP A 19 11.84 12.08 -9.32
C ASP A 19 11.01 11.44 -8.21
N LEU A 20 11.53 11.43 -6.97
CA LEU A 20 10.79 10.96 -5.79
C LEU A 20 9.49 11.76 -5.60
N SER A 21 9.57 13.09 -5.71
CA SER A 21 8.39 13.96 -5.61
C SER A 21 7.36 13.66 -6.69
N ALA A 22 7.79 13.43 -7.92
CA ALA A 22 6.89 13.06 -9.01
C ALA A 22 6.22 11.70 -8.76
N LEU A 23 6.99 10.70 -8.31
CA LEU A 23 6.47 9.36 -8.02
C LEU A 23 5.46 9.38 -6.86
N ILE A 24 5.72 10.12 -5.78
CA ILE A 24 4.76 10.29 -4.69
C ILE A 24 3.45 10.91 -5.18
N GLY A 25 3.54 11.98 -5.99
CA GLY A 25 2.36 12.61 -6.57
C GLY A 25 1.56 11.68 -7.48
N ILE A 26 2.23 10.87 -8.29
CA ILE A 26 1.60 9.86 -9.16
C ILE A 26 0.89 8.79 -8.32
N VAL A 27 1.59 8.19 -7.35
CA VAL A 27 1.03 7.13 -6.50
C VAL A 27 -0.16 7.65 -5.69
N GLY A 28 -0.03 8.81 -5.04
CA GLY A 28 -1.14 9.42 -4.30
C GLY A 28 -2.32 9.80 -5.18
N THR A 29 -2.08 10.20 -6.44
CA THR A 29 -3.17 10.44 -7.40
C THR A 29 -3.90 9.15 -7.76
N LEU A 30 -3.17 8.06 -7.99
CA LEU A 30 -3.77 6.75 -8.29
C LEU A 30 -4.57 6.23 -7.11
N GLU A 31 -4.02 6.32 -5.89
CA GLU A 31 -4.71 5.95 -4.65
C GLU A 31 -6.01 6.76 -4.48
N GLY A 32 -5.95 8.09 -4.59
CA GLY A 32 -7.12 8.95 -4.46
C GLY A 32 -8.19 8.67 -5.52
N ARG A 33 -7.78 8.38 -6.76
CA ARG A 33 -8.72 7.97 -7.82
C ARG A 33 -9.34 6.61 -7.54
N LEU A 34 -8.58 5.65 -7.00
CA LEU A 34 -9.08 4.35 -6.60
C LEU A 34 -10.11 4.48 -5.47
N MET A 35 -9.79 5.25 -4.43
CA MET A 35 -10.69 5.56 -3.31
C MET A 35 -12.00 6.19 -3.77
N ALA A 36 -11.93 7.09 -4.74
CA ALA A 36 -13.12 7.75 -5.30
C ALA A 36 -13.92 6.87 -6.28
N GLY A 37 -13.48 5.64 -6.58
CA GLY A 37 -14.10 4.80 -7.61
C GLY A 37 -13.95 5.36 -9.04
N HIS A 38 -12.98 6.24 -9.26
CA HIS A 38 -12.71 6.92 -10.53
C HIS A 38 -11.49 6.35 -11.27
N LEU A 39 -10.93 5.25 -10.78
CA LEU A 39 -9.91 4.50 -11.48
C LEU A 39 -10.58 3.49 -12.40
N ASP A 40 -10.16 3.51 -13.66
CA ASP A 40 -10.63 2.56 -14.66
C ASP A 40 -10.34 1.11 -14.23
N VAL A 41 -11.28 0.19 -14.49
CA VAL A 41 -11.19 -1.20 -14.03
C VAL A 41 -10.03 -1.96 -14.68
N THR A 42 -9.72 -1.67 -15.94
CA THR A 42 -8.60 -2.27 -16.66
C THR A 42 -7.30 -1.77 -16.05
N LEU A 43 -7.16 -0.46 -15.84
CA LEU A 43 -5.97 0.09 -15.17
C LEU A 43 -5.80 -0.44 -13.74
N ALA A 44 -6.89 -0.59 -12.97
CA ALA A 44 -6.83 -1.18 -11.63
C ALA A 44 -6.37 -2.65 -11.68
N GLY A 45 -6.80 -3.40 -12.70
CA GLY A 45 -6.32 -4.75 -12.99
C GLY A 45 -4.82 -4.79 -13.30
N ASP A 46 -4.37 -3.93 -14.21
CA ASP A 46 -2.95 -3.85 -14.60
C ASP A 46 -2.03 -3.48 -13.42
N LEU A 47 -2.49 -2.58 -12.55
CA LEU A 47 -1.76 -2.21 -11.33
C LEU A 47 -1.68 -3.39 -10.35
N ARG A 48 -2.78 -4.13 -10.15
CA ARG A 48 -2.80 -5.33 -9.31
C ARG A 48 -1.80 -6.36 -9.83
N ASP A 49 -1.89 -6.72 -11.10
CA ASP A 49 -1.01 -7.70 -11.74
C ASP A 49 0.46 -7.29 -11.64
N ARG A 50 0.74 -5.99 -11.78
CA ARG A 50 2.10 -5.45 -11.64
C ARG A 50 2.61 -5.59 -10.21
N LEU A 51 1.84 -5.17 -9.21
CA LEU A 51 2.25 -5.23 -7.81
C LEU A 51 2.39 -6.67 -7.33
N THR A 52 1.51 -7.59 -7.76
CA THR A 52 1.62 -9.01 -7.46
C THR A 52 2.89 -9.62 -8.05
N ARG A 53 3.23 -9.28 -9.30
CA ARG A 53 4.47 -9.76 -9.94
C ARG A 53 5.72 -9.30 -9.18
N ASP A 54 5.69 -8.09 -8.63
CA ASP A 54 6.79 -7.50 -7.88
C ASP A 54 6.76 -7.90 -6.37
N GLY A 55 5.83 -8.78 -5.96
CA GLY A 55 5.72 -9.28 -4.59
C GLY A 55 5.18 -8.25 -3.58
N LEU A 56 4.52 -7.19 -4.07
CA LEU A 56 3.98 -6.10 -3.26
C LEU A 56 2.49 -6.28 -2.93
N LEU A 57 1.87 -7.33 -3.47
CA LEU A 57 0.45 -7.61 -3.31
C LEU A 57 0.17 -9.11 -3.52
N GLU A 58 -0.74 -9.69 -2.73
CA GLU A 58 -1.15 -11.09 -2.91
C GLU A 58 -1.98 -11.28 -4.19
N ALA A 59 -2.00 -12.51 -4.73
CA ALA A 59 -2.60 -12.81 -6.03
C ALA A 59 -4.13 -12.66 -6.06
N ASP A 60 -4.80 -12.79 -4.91
CA ASP A 60 -6.25 -12.66 -4.74
C ASP A 60 -6.68 -11.31 -4.12
N ALA A 61 -5.74 -10.36 -4.03
CA ALA A 61 -5.97 -9.06 -3.45
C ALA A 61 -7.09 -8.27 -4.15
N GLY A 62 -8.02 -7.75 -3.36
CA GLY A 62 -9.12 -6.92 -3.80
C GLY A 62 -8.74 -5.46 -4.02
N THR A 63 -9.75 -4.60 -4.02
CA THR A 63 -9.56 -3.15 -4.21
C THR A 63 -9.01 -2.48 -2.95
N MET A 64 -9.35 -3.00 -1.76
CA MET A 64 -8.87 -2.46 -0.50
C MET A 64 -7.37 -2.69 -0.36
N GLU A 65 -6.93 -3.90 -0.64
CA GLU A 65 -5.54 -4.34 -0.57
C GLU A 65 -4.70 -3.61 -1.61
N LEU A 66 -5.23 -3.39 -2.82
CA LEU A 66 -4.58 -2.55 -3.82
C LEU A 66 -4.38 -1.11 -3.33
N ARG A 67 -5.39 -0.53 -2.66
CA ARG A 67 -5.29 0.80 -2.06
C ARG A 67 -4.21 0.85 -0.98
N GLU A 68 -4.20 -0.11 -0.07
CA GLU A 68 -3.21 -0.22 1.00
C GLU A 68 -1.80 -0.40 0.46
N ALA A 69 -1.62 -1.19 -0.60
CA ALA A 69 -0.33 -1.35 -1.25
C ALA A 69 0.17 -0.05 -1.89
N LEU A 70 -0.71 0.76 -2.49
CA LEU A 70 -0.37 2.08 -3.02
C LEU A 70 0.00 3.06 -1.89
N ALA A 71 -0.78 3.08 -0.80
CA ALA A 71 -0.49 3.91 0.37
C ALA A 71 0.87 3.53 1.00
N SER A 72 1.11 2.24 1.20
CA SER A 72 2.38 1.69 1.68
C SER A 72 3.56 2.05 0.76
N LEU A 73 3.35 2.02 -0.56
CA LEU A 73 4.37 2.45 -1.51
C LEU A 73 4.67 3.94 -1.38
N ALA A 74 3.66 4.80 -1.23
CA ALA A 74 3.84 6.22 -0.99
C ALA A 74 4.63 6.49 0.30
N GLN A 75 4.35 5.76 1.39
CA GLN A 75 5.09 5.89 2.65
C GLN A 75 6.57 5.51 2.48
N ARG A 76 6.88 4.42 1.75
CA ARG A 76 8.27 4.05 1.44
C ARG A 76 8.99 5.10 0.61
N LEU A 77 8.30 5.73 -0.34
CA LEU A 77 8.85 6.84 -1.14
C LEU A 77 9.09 8.10 -0.29
N HIS A 78 8.20 8.42 0.65
CA HIS A 78 8.39 9.51 1.62
C HIS A 78 9.59 9.26 2.54
N HIS A 79 9.78 8.03 3.02
CA HIS A 79 10.99 7.64 3.74
C HIS A 79 12.24 7.81 2.87
N ALA A 80 12.21 7.37 1.60
CA ALA A 80 13.33 7.58 0.68
C ALA A 80 13.64 9.06 0.39
N TRP A 81 12.66 9.96 0.49
CA TRP A 81 12.88 11.41 0.45
C TRP A 81 13.59 11.89 1.73
N GLY A 82 13.38 11.23 2.86
CA GLY A 82 13.84 11.67 4.18
C GLY A 82 12.77 12.40 4.99
N ALA A 83 11.49 12.08 4.75
CA ALA A 83 10.39 12.59 5.58
C ALA A 83 10.43 12.01 7.01
N TYR A 84 11.02 10.83 7.19
CA TYR A 84 11.15 10.11 8.46
C TYR A 84 12.55 9.48 8.56
N ASP A 85 13.06 9.32 9.78
CA ASP A 85 14.36 8.69 10.04
C ASP A 85 14.30 7.15 9.98
N GLU A 86 13.13 6.58 10.26
CA GLU A 86 12.87 5.14 10.25
C GLU A 86 11.93 4.77 9.09
N PRO A 87 12.09 3.57 8.48
CA PRO A 87 11.17 3.11 7.46
C PRO A 87 9.77 2.92 8.05
N PRO A 88 8.69 3.15 7.27
CA PRO A 88 7.35 2.83 7.73
C PRO A 88 7.30 1.35 8.10
N GLY A 89 6.82 1.05 9.30
CA GLY A 89 6.59 -0.33 9.72
C GLY A 89 5.60 -1.03 8.77
N PRO A 90 5.59 -2.37 8.72
CA PRO A 90 4.51 -3.07 8.05
C PRO A 90 3.21 -2.59 8.70
N GLU A 91 2.31 -1.99 7.93
CA GLU A 91 0.97 -1.64 8.40
C GLU A 91 0.30 -2.95 8.82
N THR A 92 0.47 -3.30 10.08
CA THR A 92 -0.29 -4.37 10.70
C THR A 92 -1.65 -3.73 10.89
N VAL A 93 -2.60 -4.07 10.03
CA VAL A 93 -4.01 -3.79 10.28
C VAL A 93 -4.36 -4.61 11.52
N GLU A 94 -4.08 -4.05 12.70
CA GLU A 94 -4.65 -4.61 13.91
C GLU A 94 -6.17 -4.51 13.73
N PRO A 95 -6.90 -5.63 13.80
CA PRO A 95 -8.35 -5.59 13.78
C PRO A 95 -8.76 -4.68 14.93
N SER A 96 -9.26 -3.49 14.59
CA SER A 96 -9.76 -2.55 15.57
C SER A 96 -10.71 -3.27 16.51
N GLU A 97 -10.35 -3.42 17.78
CA GLU A 97 -11.20 -3.89 18.87
C GLU A 97 -12.33 -2.87 19.19
N HIS A 98 -12.77 -2.07 18.21
CA HIS A 98 -14.07 -1.41 18.24
C HIS A 98 -15.12 -2.32 17.59
N ASP A 99 -15.19 -3.56 18.08
CA ASP A 99 -16.43 -4.31 18.09
C ASP A 99 -17.31 -3.59 19.13
N VAL A 100 -18.06 -2.59 18.66
CA VAL A 100 -19.04 -1.90 19.50
C VAL A 100 -20.08 -2.94 19.86
N ASP A 101 -20.01 -3.42 21.11
CA ASP A 101 -20.99 -4.24 21.80
C ASP A 101 -22.39 -3.68 21.55
N LEU A 102 -23.06 -4.25 20.55
CA LEU A 102 -24.42 -3.89 20.19
C LEU A 102 -25.30 -4.59 21.22
N PRO A 103 -26.06 -3.85 22.05
CA PRO A 103 -26.88 -4.47 23.08
C PRO A 103 -27.86 -5.45 22.42
N PRO A 104 -28.10 -6.63 23.03
CA PRO A 104 -28.97 -7.63 22.44
C PRO A 104 -30.36 -7.04 22.18
N LYS A 105 -30.86 -7.23 20.95
CA LYS A 105 -32.21 -6.80 20.58
C LYS A 105 -33.22 -7.39 21.57
N PRO A 106 -34.18 -6.60 22.08
CA PRO A 106 -35.24 -7.14 22.91
C PRO A 106 -36.09 -8.12 22.08
N SER A 107 -36.21 -9.35 22.59
CA SER A 107 -37.13 -10.34 22.06
C SER A 107 -38.56 -9.82 22.17
N ASN A 108 -39.29 -9.86 21.06
CA ASN A 108 -40.74 -9.66 21.02
C ASN A 108 -41.36 -10.91 20.41
#